data_AF-A0A8J7IDC7-F1
#
_entry.id   AF-A0A8J7IDC7-F1
#
_cell.length_a   1.000
_cell.length_b   1.000
_cell.length_c   1.000
_cell.angle_alpha   90.00
_cell.angle_beta   90.00
_cell.angle_gamma   90.00
#
_symmetry.space_group_name_H-M   'P 1'
#
loop_
_entity.id
_entity.type
_entity.pdbx_description
1 polymer ?
#
loop_
_entity_poly.entity_id
_entity_poly.type
_entity_poly.pdbx_seq_one_letter_code
_entity_poly.pdbx_strand_id
1 'polypeptide(L)' 'MDTYSLLREFADSWMLLALFSFFVGVVFWVMRPGSTRTYRDTADIPFRHEDAPAVDVQPEETR' A
#
# COMPACT_ATOMS: atom_id res chain seq x y z
N MET A 1 -43.71 -15.98 8.08
CA MET A 1 -42.60 -15.07 8.44
C MET A 1 -43.11 -13.66 8.22
N ASP A 2 -43.30 -12.90 9.30
CA ASP A 2 -43.79 -11.52 9.22
C ASP A 2 -42.69 -10.56 8.77
N THR A 3 -43.07 -9.49 8.04
CA THR A 3 -42.15 -8.49 7.47
C THR A 3 -41.20 -7.89 8.51
N TYR A 4 -41.65 -7.76 9.75
CA TYR A 4 -40.84 -7.28 10.88
C TYR A 4 -39.65 -8.19 11.19
N SER A 5 -39.84 -9.51 11.11
CA SER A 5 -38.77 -10.48 11.38
C SER A 5 -37.67 -10.39 10.33
N LEU A 6 -38.03 -10.22 9.05
CA LEU A 6 -37.08 -10.02 7.95
C LEU A 6 -36.26 -8.74 8.12
N LEU A 7 -36.91 -7.62 8.48
CA LEU A 7 -36.23 -6.34 8.69
C LEU A 7 -35.28 -6.39 9.91
N ARG A 8 -35.67 -7.12 10.96
CA ARG A 8 -34.88 -7.28 12.17
C ARG A 8 -33.60 -8.09 11.94
N GLU A 9 -33.68 -9.22 11.26
CA GLU A 9 -32.49 -10.03 10.92
C GLU A 9 -31.50 -9.27 10.03
N PHE A 10 -32.02 -8.47 9.10
CA PHE A 10 -31.19 -7.59 8.28
C PHE A 10 -30.51 -6.49 9.10
N ALA A 11 -31.24 -5.86 10.03
CA ALA A 11 -30.68 -4.82 10.90
C ALA A 11 -29.60 -5.36 11.85
N ASP A 12 -29.78 -6.58 12.39
CA ASP A 12 -28.81 -7.20 13.31
C ASP A 12 -27.47 -7.51 12.62
N SER A 13 -27.47 -7.80 11.32
CA SER A 13 -26.27 -8.21 10.56
C SER A 13 -25.49 -7.06 9.92
N TRP A 14 -26.03 -5.83 9.94
CA TRP A 14 -25.46 -4.67 9.25
C TRP A 14 -24.11 -4.21 9.82
N MET A 15 -23.97 -4.20 11.15
CA MET A 15 -22.71 -3.79 11.80
C MET A 15 -21.57 -4.78 11.47
N LEU A 16 -21.89 -6.08 11.44
CA LEU A 16 -20.96 -7.14 11.06
C LEU A 16 -20.51 -7.00 9.61
N LEU A 17 -21.44 -6.71 8.70
CA LEU A 17 -21.16 -6.43 7.29
C LEU A 17 -20.29 -5.18 7.11
N ALA A 18 -20.55 -4.12 7.87
CA ALA A 18 -19.75 -2.89 7.83
C ALA A 18 -18.30 -3.15 8.25
N LEU A 19 -18.10 -3.87 9.36
CA LEU A 19 -16.76 -4.22 9.86
C LEU A 19 -16.00 -5.13 8.88
N PHE A 20 -16.70 -6.12 8.31
CA PHE A 20 -16.13 -7.01 7.30
C PHE A 20 -15.72 -6.26 6.03
N SER A 21 -16.59 -5.38 5.53
CA SER A 21 -16.30 -4.56 4.34
C SER A 21 -15.14 -3.60 4.60
N PHE A 22 -15.09 -2.99 5.78
CA PHE A 22 -13.98 -2.14 6.20
C PHE A 22 -12.66 -2.91 6.24
N PHE A 23 -12.66 -4.11 6.85
CA PHE A 23 -11.47 -4.98 6.90
C PHE A 23 -10.95 -5.31 5.50
N VAL A 24 -11.83 -5.78 4.62
CA VAL A 24 -11.49 -6.07 3.22
C VAL A 24 -10.96 -4.81 2.51
N GLY A 25 -11.58 -3.65 2.75
CA GLY A 25 -11.10 -2.36 2.25
C GLY A 25 -9.67 -2.02 2.68
N VAL A 26 -9.33 -2.25 3.97
CA VAL A 26 -7.97 -2.07 4.49
C VAL A 26 -6.99 -3.04 3.83
N VAL A 27 -7.36 -4.31 3.68
CA VAL A 27 -6.51 -5.31 3.01
C VAL A 27 -6.20 -4.87 1.58
N PHE A 28 -7.21 -4.48 0.80
CA PHE A 28 -7.01 -3.97 -0.55
C PHE A 28 -6.17 -2.69 -0.59
N TRP A 29 -6.36 -1.79 0.38
CA TRP A 29 -5.59 -0.56 0.49
C TRP A 29 -4.10 -0.82 0.78
N VAL A 30 -3.78 -1.77 1.66
CA VAL A 30 -2.40 -2.20 1.94
C VAL A 30 -1.77 -2.89 0.73
N MET A 31 -2.53 -3.72 0.02
CA MET A 31 -2.08 -4.37 -1.22
C MET A 31 -1.96 -3.39 -2.41
N ARG A 32 -2.32 -2.11 -2.26
CA ARG A 32 -2.19 -1.11 -3.31
C ARG A 32 -0.71 -0.96 -3.72
N PRO A 33 -0.36 -1.19 -5.00
CA PRO A 33 1.03 -1.31 -5.46
C PRO A 33 1.87 -0.03 -5.38
N GLY A 34 1.32 1.10 -4.92
CA GLY A 34 2.01 2.38 -4.79
C GLY A 34 2.94 2.51 -3.59
N SER A 35 2.80 1.67 -2.55
CA SER A 35 3.67 1.71 -1.36
C SER A 35 5.11 1.25 -1.66
N THR A 36 5.28 0.41 -2.68
CA THR A 36 6.57 -0.23 -3.03
C THR A 36 7.62 0.69 -3.66
N ARG A 37 7.25 1.92 -4.05
CA ARG A 37 8.18 2.80 -4.79
C ARG A 37 9.26 3.39 -3.87
N THR A 38 8.90 3.74 -2.63
CA THR A 38 9.87 4.20 -1.61
C THR A 38 10.80 3.06 -1.16
N TYR A 39 10.26 1.84 -0.99
CA TYR A 39 11.07 0.69 -0.57
C TYR A 39 12.11 0.26 -1.62
N ARG A 40 11.78 0.39 -2.91
CA ARG A 40 12.72 0.09 -3.99
C ARG A 40 13.90 1.05 -4.01
N ASP A 41 13.67 2.35 -3.83
CA ASP A 41 14.76 3.34 -3.89
C ASP A 41 15.77 3.17 -2.75
N THR A 42 15.31 2.77 -1.55
CA THR A 42 16.21 2.43 -0.43
C THR A 42 16.92 1.10 -0.62
N ALA A 43 16.22 0.08 -1.14
CA ALA A 43 16.81 -1.23 -1.40
C ALA A 43 17.91 -1.19 -2.48
N ASP A 44 17.83 -0.23 -3.42
CA ASP A 44 18.81 -0.03 -4.48
C ASP A 44 20.09 0.69 -4.01
N ILE A 45 20.12 1.27 -2.79
CA ILE A 45 21.30 2.02 -2.31
C ILE A 45 22.58 1.16 -2.30
N PRO A 46 22.60 -0.08 -1.78
CA PRO A 46 23.80 -0.93 -1.79
C PRO A 46 24.17 -1.42 -3.20
N PHE A 47 23.18 -1.45 -4.11
CA PHE A 47 23.24 -2.03 -5.44
C PHE A 47 23.37 -0.97 -6.56
N ARG A 48 23.46 0.32 -6.21
CA ARG A 48 23.52 1.41 -7.20
C ARG A 48 24.82 1.48 -8.02
N HIS A 49 25.86 0.77 -7.59
CA HIS A 49 27.20 0.84 -8.16
C HIS A 49 27.81 -0.53 -8.45
N GLU A 50 27.00 -1.59 -8.54
CA GLU A 50 27.48 -2.95 -8.87
C GLU A 50 27.91 -3.07 -10.34
N ASP A 51 27.19 -2.42 -11.26
CA ASP A 51 27.51 -2.48 -12.70
C ASP A 51 28.66 -1.56 -13.13
N ALA A 52 28.86 -0.44 -12.43
CA ALA A 52 29.96 0.49 -12.67
C ALA A 52 30.23 1.37 -11.44
N PRO A 53 31.50 1.68 -11.14
CA PRO A 53 31.85 2.61 -10.07
C PRO A 53 31.24 4.00 -10.36
N ALA A 54 30.87 4.72 -9.30
CA ALA A 54 30.42 6.10 -9.42
C ALA A 54 31.47 6.92 -10.16
N VAL A 55 31.08 7.54 -11.27
CA VAL A 55 31.94 8.48 -11.98
C VAL A 55 32.09 9.70 -11.06
N ASP A 56 33.29 9.88 -10.50
CA ASP A 56 33.68 11.12 -9.82
C ASP A 56 33.69 12.24 -10.87
N VAL A 57 32.54 12.88 -11.04
CA VAL A 57 32.44 14.13 -11.80
C VAL A 57 33.03 15.21 -10.91
N GLN A 58 34.35 15.33 -10.91
CA GLN A 58 35.01 16.48 -10.30
C GLN A 58 34.51 17.72 -11.05
N PRO A 59 33.92 18.71 -10.35
CA PRO A 59 33.55 19.95 -10.99
C PRO A 59 34.83 20.55 -11.54
N GLU A 60 34.87 20.72 -12.86
CA GLU A 60 35.97 21.31 -13.60
C GLU A 60 36.27 22.65 -12.95
N GLU A 61 37.34 22.69 -12.16
CA GLU A 61 37.83 23.88 -11.49
C GLU A 61 38.29 24.83 -12.60
N THR A 62 37.33 25.64 -13.04
CA THR A 62 37.52 26.62 -14.11
C THR A 62 38.51 27.65 -13.60
N ARG A 63 39.76 27.44 -14.00
CA ARG A 63 40.93 28.28 -13.76
C ARG A 63 40.73 29.73 -14.21
#